data_AF-A0A3A3FH42-F1
#
_entry.id   AF-A0A3A3FH42-F1
#
_cell.length_a   1.000
_cell.length_b   1.000
_cell.length_c   1.000
_cell.angle_alpha   90.00
_cell.angle_beta   90.00
_cell.angle_gamma   90.00
#
_symmetry.space_group_name_H-M   'P 1'
#
loop_
_entity.id
_entity.type
_entity.pdbx_description
1 polymer ?
#
loop_
_entity_poly.entity_id
_entity_poly.type
_entity_poly.pdbx_seq_one_letter_code
_entity_poly.pdbx_strand_id
1 'polypeptide(L)'
;MIVTTQSNITTQSPSQRLQLSSAGSAISDGTDLASVQFRDFFDVLSRLAQTAGQVGDADAKSAAESLSGQLCQLIELQTLEARRVGGKAGIEAEVQGRFLKAALADEVLLNTDWAGRSYWRHVLIEATLFKSSFAGERVFDDLDQLLREREASRRHVGRLYLYLLSLGFQGRYRGTAGQSKIAEYRRELFQFIYMRPADMHGRDRTLSEQPYASTLSHIAARRLPRINRSGVIVLLALLFLLGLSELLWLWQSWPVREALSANAGALVAPLNSHV
;
A
#
# COMPACT_ATOMS: atom_id res chain seq x y z
N MET A 1 59.29 -15.88 37.17
CA MET A 1 58.12 -15.08 37.57
C MET A 1 57.40 -14.68 36.27
N ILE A 2 56.46 -15.52 35.82
CA ILE A 2 55.71 -15.30 34.57
C ILE A 2 54.23 -15.46 34.96
N VAL A 3 53.48 -14.37 34.84
CA VAL A 3 52.08 -14.25 35.24
C VAL A 3 51.22 -14.82 34.12
N THR A 4 50.49 -15.89 34.42
CA THR A 4 49.48 -16.51 33.55
C THR A 4 48.16 -15.76 33.70
N THR A 5 47.75 -15.04 32.65
CA THR A 5 46.43 -14.39 32.59
C THR A 5 45.37 -15.42 32.20
N GLN A 6 44.56 -15.85 33.19
CA GLN A 6 43.39 -16.70 32.96
C GLN A 6 42.27 -15.92 32.27
N SER A 7 41.77 -16.50 31.19
CA SER A 7 40.52 -16.17 30.50
C SER A 7 39.31 -16.46 31.38
N ASN A 8 38.60 -15.40 31.81
CA ASN A 8 37.31 -15.49 32.46
C ASN A 8 36.23 -15.86 31.43
N ILE A 9 35.87 -17.14 31.37
CA ILE A 9 34.65 -17.61 30.70
C ILE A 9 33.54 -17.56 31.76
N THR A 10 32.71 -16.52 31.70
CA THR A 10 31.48 -16.46 32.50
C THR A 10 30.55 -17.59 32.06
N THR A 11 30.39 -18.58 32.92
CA THR A 11 29.41 -19.65 32.83
C THR A 11 27.99 -19.09 32.95
N GLN A 12 27.33 -18.82 31.81
CA GLN A 12 25.89 -18.57 31.80
C GLN A 12 25.14 -19.89 32.05
N SER A 13 24.35 -19.92 33.14
CA SER A 13 23.53 -21.05 33.59
C SER A 13 22.55 -21.57 32.51
N PRO A 14 22.29 -22.90 32.43
CA PRO A 14 21.43 -23.50 31.40
C PRO A 14 19.97 -23.02 31.45
N SER A 15 19.53 -22.50 32.59
CA SER A 15 18.13 -22.15 32.87
C SER A 15 17.63 -20.92 32.09
N GLN A 16 18.53 -20.02 31.65
CA GLN A 16 18.14 -18.87 30.82
C GLN A 16 18.00 -19.22 29.33
N ARG A 17 18.71 -20.24 28.85
CA ARG A 17 18.64 -20.68 27.44
C ARG A 17 17.27 -21.31 27.10
N LEU A 18 16.60 -21.90 28.10
CA LEU A 18 15.27 -22.51 27.95
C LEU A 18 14.12 -21.48 27.96
N GLN A 19 14.32 -20.26 28.47
CA GLN A 19 13.28 -19.22 28.46
C GLN A 19 13.32 -18.30 27.23
N LEU A 20 14.48 -18.15 26.58
CA LEU A 20 14.58 -17.41 25.32
C LEU A 20 14.12 -18.22 24.09
N SER A 21 13.98 -19.55 24.21
CA SER A 21 13.48 -20.39 23.12
C SER A 21 11.96 -20.51 23.06
N SER A 22 11.22 -20.12 24.12
CA SER A 22 9.75 -20.20 24.13
C SER A 22 9.04 -18.93 23.67
N ALA A 23 9.71 -17.77 23.70
CA ALA A 23 9.16 -16.51 23.19
C ALA A 23 9.28 -16.38 21.65
N GLY A 24 10.20 -17.12 21.02
CA GLY A 24 10.38 -17.14 19.57
C GLY A 24 9.49 -18.15 18.82
N SER A 25 8.72 -18.98 19.53
CA SER A 25 7.92 -20.06 18.94
C SER A 25 6.44 -19.71 18.71
N ALA A 26 5.94 -18.57 19.20
CA ALA A 26 4.51 -18.24 19.14
C ALA A 26 4.08 -17.56 17.83
N ILE A 27 5.03 -17.13 16.98
CA ILE A 27 4.75 -16.47 15.69
C ILE A 27 4.99 -17.44 14.50
N SER A 28 5.62 -18.60 14.72
CA SER A 28 5.97 -19.55 13.66
C SER A 28 4.90 -20.60 13.33
N ASP A 29 3.66 -20.43 13.82
CA ASP A 29 2.50 -21.33 13.56
C ASP A 29 1.51 -20.72 12.52
N GLY A 30 1.89 -19.61 11.88
CA GLY A 30 0.96 -18.55 11.49
C GLY A 30 0.49 -18.45 10.02
N THR A 31 0.97 -19.28 9.11
CA THR A 31 0.54 -19.24 7.69
C THR A 31 0.15 -20.62 7.21
N ASP A 32 -1.15 -20.91 7.28
CA ASP A 32 -1.74 -22.08 6.62
C ASP A 32 -1.60 -21.98 5.09
N LEU A 33 -1.56 -23.14 4.43
CA LEU A 33 -1.38 -23.23 2.97
C LEU A 33 -2.42 -22.40 2.20
N ALA A 34 -3.67 -22.39 2.66
CA ALA A 34 -4.74 -21.63 2.01
C ALA A 34 -4.46 -20.13 2.03
N SER A 35 -3.97 -19.60 3.16
CA SER A 35 -3.53 -18.21 3.29
C SER A 35 -2.38 -17.85 2.35
N VAL A 36 -1.40 -18.75 2.17
CA VAL A 36 -0.29 -18.56 1.23
C VAL A 36 -0.80 -18.53 -0.21
N GLN A 37 -1.55 -19.56 -0.62
CA GLN A 37 -2.12 -19.65 -1.96
C GLN A 37 -3.06 -18.48 -2.29
N PHE A 38 -3.79 -17.95 -1.30
CA PHE A 38 -4.68 -16.81 -1.49
C PHE A 38 -3.91 -15.53 -1.82
N ARG A 39 -2.79 -15.27 -1.13
CA ARG A 39 -1.89 -14.15 -1.45
C ARG A 39 -1.24 -14.34 -2.82
N ASP A 40 -0.71 -15.52 -3.10
CA ASP A 40 -0.07 -15.80 -4.40
C ASP A 40 -1.05 -15.62 -5.57
N PHE A 41 -2.31 -16.05 -5.36
CA PHE A 41 -3.39 -15.81 -6.31
C PHE A 41 -3.64 -14.31 -6.53
N PHE A 42 -3.73 -13.52 -5.45
CA PHE A 42 -3.93 -12.08 -5.55
C PHE A 42 -2.77 -11.38 -6.27
N ASP A 43 -1.53 -11.81 -6.04
CA ASP A 43 -0.37 -11.28 -6.73
C ASP A 43 -0.43 -11.56 -8.24
N VAL A 44 -0.92 -12.73 -8.66
CA VAL A 44 -1.17 -13.02 -10.08
C VAL A 44 -2.33 -12.18 -10.62
N LEU A 45 -3.45 -12.13 -9.91
CA LEU A 45 -4.64 -11.34 -10.28
C LEU A 45 -4.30 -9.87 -10.48
N SER A 46 -3.57 -9.26 -9.56
CA SER A 46 -3.20 -7.85 -9.63
C SER A 46 -2.28 -7.54 -10.81
N ARG A 47 -1.30 -8.40 -11.11
CA ARG A 47 -0.46 -8.28 -12.30
C ARG A 47 -1.29 -8.40 -13.58
N LEU A 48 -2.16 -9.40 -13.66
CA LEU A 48 -2.99 -9.60 -14.84
C LEU A 48 -3.99 -8.46 -15.05
N ALA A 49 -4.59 -7.93 -13.98
CA ALA A 49 -5.48 -6.78 -14.05
C ALA A 49 -4.74 -5.50 -14.54
N GLN A 50 -3.49 -5.30 -14.13
CA GLN A 50 -2.66 -4.19 -14.64
C GLN A 50 -2.36 -4.35 -16.14
N THR A 51 -1.98 -5.54 -16.58
CA THR A 51 -1.74 -5.82 -18.01
C THR A 51 -3.03 -5.68 -18.83
N ALA A 52 -4.17 -6.11 -18.29
CA ALA A 52 -5.47 -5.99 -18.96
C ALA A 52 -5.86 -4.52 -19.22
N GLY A 53 -5.43 -3.59 -18.36
CA GLY A 53 -5.61 -2.15 -18.58
C GLY A 53 -4.85 -1.59 -19.78
N GLN A 54 -3.91 -2.33 -20.35
CA GLN A 54 -3.14 -1.93 -21.56
C GLN A 54 -3.72 -2.51 -22.86
N VAL A 55 -4.73 -3.38 -22.77
CA VAL A 55 -5.34 -4.04 -23.93
C VAL A 55 -6.32 -3.08 -24.62
N GLY A 56 -6.21 -2.97 -25.95
CA GLY A 56 -7.13 -2.18 -26.76
C GLY A 56 -8.45 -2.91 -27.08
N ASP A 57 -9.45 -2.16 -27.55
CA ASP A 57 -10.80 -2.67 -27.80
C ASP A 57 -10.87 -3.85 -28.79
N ALA A 58 -9.97 -3.91 -29.76
CA ALA A 58 -9.94 -4.98 -30.77
C ALA A 58 -9.73 -6.38 -30.15
N ASP A 59 -8.95 -6.46 -29.08
CA ASP A 59 -8.59 -7.70 -28.39
C ASP A 59 -9.36 -7.88 -27.06
N ALA A 60 -10.30 -7.00 -26.76
CA ALA A 60 -11.00 -6.95 -25.46
C ALA A 60 -11.69 -8.27 -25.10
N LYS A 61 -12.38 -8.89 -26.06
CA LYS A 61 -13.10 -10.14 -25.86
C LYS A 61 -12.14 -11.32 -25.62
N SER A 62 -11.13 -11.49 -26.48
CA SER A 62 -10.16 -12.57 -26.38
C SER A 62 -9.31 -12.45 -25.11
N ALA A 63 -8.98 -11.21 -24.71
CA ALA A 63 -8.30 -10.93 -23.44
C ALA A 63 -9.15 -11.33 -22.23
N ALA A 64 -10.46 -11.02 -22.22
CA ALA A 64 -11.36 -11.42 -21.15
C ALA A 64 -11.48 -12.95 -21.02
N GLU A 65 -11.65 -13.65 -22.14
CA GLU A 65 -11.71 -15.13 -22.18
C GLU A 65 -10.38 -15.76 -21.70
N SER A 66 -9.24 -15.24 -22.18
CA SER A 66 -7.92 -15.72 -21.77
C SER A 66 -7.66 -15.50 -20.29
N LEU A 67 -7.97 -14.30 -19.78
CA LEU A 67 -7.78 -13.93 -18.38
C LEU A 67 -8.65 -14.80 -17.45
N SER A 68 -9.92 -15.00 -17.79
CA SER A 68 -10.81 -15.88 -17.04
C SER A 68 -10.30 -17.33 -17.02
N GLY A 69 -9.88 -17.84 -18.17
CA GLY A 69 -9.29 -19.18 -18.29
C GLY A 69 -8.04 -19.36 -17.43
N GLN A 70 -7.10 -18.40 -17.48
CA GLN A 70 -5.87 -18.43 -16.69
C GLN A 70 -6.15 -18.43 -15.17
N LEU A 71 -7.07 -17.57 -14.72
CA LEU A 71 -7.42 -17.48 -13.30
C LEU A 71 -8.19 -18.73 -12.82
N CYS A 72 -9.10 -19.27 -13.63
CA CYS A 72 -9.78 -20.53 -13.32
C CYS A 72 -8.78 -21.68 -13.19
N GLN A 73 -7.86 -21.81 -14.15
CA GLN A 73 -6.81 -22.84 -14.12
C GLN A 73 -5.92 -22.69 -12.88
N LEU A 74 -5.54 -21.47 -12.51
CA LEU A 74 -4.75 -21.22 -11.30
C LEU A 74 -5.49 -21.66 -10.03
N ILE A 75 -6.78 -21.32 -9.91
CA ILE A 75 -7.62 -21.73 -8.78
C ILE A 75 -7.70 -23.26 -8.71
N GLU A 76 -7.89 -23.94 -9.84
CA GLU A 76 -7.95 -25.39 -9.90
C GLU A 76 -6.62 -26.05 -9.54
N LEU A 77 -5.49 -25.55 -10.04
CA LEU A 77 -4.15 -26.06 -9.68
C LEU A 77 -3.90 -25.94 -8.17
N GLN A 78 -4.19 -24.78 -7.59
CA GLN A 78 -4.07 -24.57 -6.14
C GLN A 78 -5.02 -25.47 -5.34
N THR A 79 -6.24 -25.71 -5.85
CA THR A 79 -7.21 -26.65 -5.26
C THR A 79 -6.63 -28.07 -5.22
N LEU A 80 -6.02 -28.54 -6.32
CA LEU A 80 -5.44 -29.88 -6.41
C LEU A 80 -4.25 -30.04 -5.45
N GLU A 81 -3.39 -29.02 -5.36
CA GLU A 81 -2.27 -29.00 -4.43
C GLU A 81 -2.75 -29.06 -2.97
N ALA A 82 -3.75 -28.24 -2.62
CA ALA A 82 -4.32 -28.21 -1.28
C ALA A 82 -4.98 -29.54 -0.90
N ARG A 83 -5.62 -30.25 -1.85
CA ARG A 83 -6.18 -31.59 -1.62
C ARG A 83 -5.12 -32.66 -1.37
N ARG A 84 -3.93 -32.52 -1.95
CA ARG A 84 -2.82 -33.45 -1.76
C ARG A 84 -2.16 -33.29 -0.39
N VAL A 85 -2.09 -32.06 0.11
CA VAL A 85 -1.37 -31.71 1.35
C VAL A 85 -2.33 -31.64 2.56
N GLY A 86 -3.62 -31.41 2.34
CA GLY A 86 -4.56 -31.00 3.38
C GLY A 86 -5.15 -32.12 4.25
N GLY A 87 -5.20 -31.88 5.56
CA GLY A 87 -6.11 -32.58 6.49
C GLY A 87 -7.52 -31.96 6.51
N LYS A 88 -8.42 -32.44 7.37
CA LYS A 88 -9.85 -32.00 7.42
C LYS A 88 -10.03 -30.48 7.47
N ALA A 89 -9.28 -29.77 8.34
CA ALA A 89 -9.33 -28.32 8.43
C ALA A 89 -8.81 -27.63 7.15
N GLY A 90 -7.80 -28.21 6.49
CA GLY A 90 -7.29 -27.71 5.22
C GLY A 90 -8.31 -27.83 4.08
N ILE A 91 -9.17 -28.84 4.10
CA ILE A 91 -10.25 -29.01 3.12
C ILE A 91 -11.30 -27.90 3.26
N GLU A 92 -11.73 -27.58 4.48
CA GLU A 92 -12.67 -26.48 4.69
C GLU A 92 -12.07 -25.14 4.22
N ALA A 93 -10.82 -24.87 4.60
CA ALA A 93 -10.07 -23.70 4.17
C ALA A 93 -9.93 -23.62 2.63
N GLU A 94 -9.69 -24.75 1.98
CA GLU A 94 -9.57 -24.87 0.52
C GLU A 94 -10.90 -24.52 -0.15
N VAL A 95 -12.00 -25.15 0.27
CA VAL A 95 -13.33 -24.91 -0.31
C VAL A 95 -13.73 -23.45 -0.17
N GLN A 96 -13.54 -22.87 1.02
CA GLN A 96 -13.81 -21.46 1.27
C GLN A 96 -12.87 -20.56 0.45
N GLY A 97 -11.56 -20.84 0.48
CA GLY A 97 -10.56 -20.07 -0.26
C GLY A 97 -10.79 -20.08 -1.77
N ARG A 98 -11.20 -21.21 -2.36
CA ARG A 98 -11.57 -21.35 -3.77
C ARG A 98 -12.70 -20.40 -4.14
N PHE A 99 -13.75 -20.35 -3.32
CA PHE A 99 -14.89 -19.47 -3.52
C PHE A 99 -14.50 -17.99 -3.37
N LEU A 100 -13.76 -17.64 -2.31
CA LEU A 100 -13.32 -16.27 -2.07
C LEU A 100 -12.39 -15.73 -3.16
N LYS A 101 -11.51 -16.57 -3.74
CA LYS A 101 -10.65 -16.20 -4.87
C LYS A 101 -11.48 -15.83 -6.11
N ALA A 102 -12.50 -16.62 -6.43
CA ALA A 102 -13.40 -16.35 -7.55
C ALA A 102 -14.16 -15.02 -7.35
N ALA A 103 -14.75 -14.85 -6.16
CA ALA A 103 -15.47 -13.62 -5.80
C ALA A 103 -14.58 -12.38 -5.86
N LEU A 104 -13.34 -12.47 -5.36
CA LEU A 104 -12.38 -11.36 -5.38
C LEU A 104 -11.96 -10.99 -6.80
N ALA A 105 -11.67 -11.98 -7.64
CA ALA A 105 -11.26 -11.72 -9.02
C ALA A 105 -12.37 -11.07 -9.84
N ASP A 106 -13.61 -11.55 -9.71
CA ASP A 106 -14.75 -10.94 -10.35
C ASP A 106 -14.99 -9.51 -9.85
N GLU A 107 -14.87 -9.28 -8.53
CA GLU A 107 -14.96 -7.94 -7.96
C GLU A 107 -13.88 -6.99 -8.52
N VAL A 108 -12.63 -7.42 -8.56
CA VAL A 108 -11.52 -6.59 -9.09
C VAL A 108 -11.75 -6.28 -10.56
N LEU A 109 -12.02 -7.28 -11.39
CA LEU A 109 -12.08 -7.11 -12.85
C LEU A 109 -13.37 -6.42 -13.33
N LEU A 110 -14.47 -6.53 -12.57
CA LEU A 110 -15.68 -5.74 -12.81
C LEU A 110 -15.57 -4.28 -12.38
N ASN A 111 -14.58 -3.91 -11.56
CA ASN A 111 -14.39 -2.55 -11.05
C ASN A 111 -13.16 -1.83 -11.60
N THR A 112 -12.20 -2.55 -12.18
CA THR A 112 -11.12 -1.98 -12.98
C THR A 112 -11.66 -1.39 -14.27
N ASP A 113 -11.08 -0.28 -14.73
CA ASP A 113 -11.39 0.31 -16.03
C ASP A 113 -10.46 -0.27 -17.11
N TRP A 114 -11.01 -1.09 -18.00
CA TRP A 114 -10.29 -1.77 -19.08
C TRP A 114 -11.25 -2.22 -20.18
N ALA A 115 -10.76 -2.38 -21.40
CA ALA A 115 -11.57 -2.64 -22.60
C ALA A 115 -12.45 -3.90 -22.49
N GLY A 116 -11.96 -4.96 -21.86
CA GLY A 116 -12.67 -6.23 -21.71
C GLY A 116 -13.71 -6.28 -20.57
N ARG A 117 -13.89 -5.19 -19.81
CA ARG A 117 -14.82 -5.15 -18.66
C ARG A 117 -16.26 -5.50 -19.04
N SER A 118 -16.72 -5.04 -20.21
CA SER A 118 -18.07 -5.33 -20.72
C SER A 118 -18.27 -6.82 -20.99
N TYR A 119 -17.26 -7.47 -21.57
CA TYR A 119 -17.24 -8.90 -21.84
C TYR A 119 -17.08 -9.74 -20.56
N TRP A 120 -16.42 -9.22 -19.53
CA TRP A 120 -16.18 -9.93 -18.27
C TRP A 120 -17.47 -10.47 -17.62
N ARG A 121 -18.59 -9.77 -17.76
CA ARG A 121 -19.91 -10.20 -17.25
C ARG A 121 -20.37 -11.55 -17.81
N HIS A 122 -19.85 -11.97 -18.96
CA HIS A 122 -20.17 -13.25 -19.60
C HIS A 122 -19.17 -14.36 -19.26
N VAL A 123 -18.01 -14.02 -18.70
CA VAL A 123 -16.91 -14.95 -18.40
C VAL A 123 -16.50 -14.88 -16.92
N LEU A 124 -17.46 -14.59 -16.03
CA LEU A 124 -17.23 -14.51 -14.59
C LEU A 124 -16.65 -15.83 -14.08
N ILE A 125 -15.68 -15.72 -13.17
CA ILE A 125 -15.05 -16.88 -12.56
C ILE A 125 -16.04 -17.61 -11.67
N GLU A 126 -16.86 -16.88 -10.91
CA GLU A 126 -17.94 -17.45 -10.09
C GLU A 126 -18.91 -18.27 -10.96
N ALA A 127 -19.37 -17.70 -12.08
CA ALA A 127 -20.29 -18.38 -12.98
C ALA A 127 -19.65 -19.63 -13.61
N THR A 128 -18.36 -19.56 -13.93
CA THR A 128 -17.62 -20.67 -14.54
C THR A 128 -17.46 -21.83 -13.55
N LEU A 129 -16.97 -21.55 -12.33
CA LEU A 129 -16.61 -22.56 -11.33
C LEU A 129 -17.78 -23.02 -10.45
N PHE A 130 -18.72 -22.14 -10.12
CA PHE A 130 -19.78 -22.39 -9.13
C PHE A 130 -21.20 -22.32 -9.69
N LYS A 131 -21.35 -21.96 -10.98
CA LYS A 131 -22.67 -21.79 -11.62
C LYS A 131 -23.58 -20.81 -10.86
N SER A 132 -22.98 -19.78 -10.27
CA SER A 132 -23.61 -18.74 -9.44
C SER A 132 -23.15 -17.34 -9.88
N SER A 133 -23.90 -16.30 -9.50
CA SER A 133 -23.56 -14.88 -9.77
C SER A 133 -23.86 -13.95 -8.58
N PHE A 134 -23.97 -14.50 -7.37
CA PHE A 134 -24.38 -13.79 -6.15
C PHE A 134 -23.30 -13.79 -5.07
N ALA A 135 -22.02 -13.99 -5.42
CA ALA A 135 -20.94 -14.05 -4.43
C ALA A 135 -20.82 -12.78 -3.58
N GLY A 136 -21.15 -11.62 -4.13
CA GLY A 136 -21.11 -10.33 -3.41
C GLY A 136 -22.03 -10.27 -2.17
N GLU A 137 -23.10 -11.06 -2.14
CA GLU A 137 -24.01 -11.20 -0.99
C GLU A 137 -23.61 -12.40 -0.13
N ARG A 138 -23.42 -13.55 -0.78
CA ARG A 138 -23.13 -14.83 -0.12
C ARG A 138 -21.88 -14.78 0.77
N VAL A 139 -20.83 -14.08 0.35
CA VAL A 139 -19.61 -13.89 1.17
C VAL A 139 -19.94 -13.30 2.54
N PHE A 140 -20.86 -12.34 2.60
CA PHE A 140 -21.21 -11.72 3.88
C PHE A 140 -22.19 -12.57 4.69
N ASP A 141 -23.06 -13.35 4.05
CA ASP A 141 -23.92 -14.30 4.76
C ASP A 141 -23.10 -15.42 5.43
N ASP A 142 -22.13 -15.97 4.70
CA ASP A 142 -21.18 -16.96 5.21
C ASP A 142 -20.30 -16.37 6.32
N LEU A 143 -19.89 -15.11 6.19
CA LEU A 143 -19.16 -14.39 7.24
C LEU A 143 -20.00 -14.15 8.49
N ASP A 144 -21.26 -13.75 8.34
CA ASP A 144 -22.19 -13.56 9.46
C ASP A 144 -22.39 -14.89 10.19
N GLN A 145 -22.51 -16.01 9.47
CA GLN A 145 -22.60 -17.34 10.07
C GLN A 145 -21.33 -17.70 10.86
N LEU A 146 -20.15 -17.49 10.27
CA LEU A 146 -18.87 -17.75 10.92
C LEU A 146 -18.73 -16.96 12.24
N LEU A 147 -19.12 -15.68 12.23
CA LEU A 147 -19.04 -14.80 13.40
C LEU A 147 -20.13 -15.06 14.45
N ARG A 148 -21.26 -15.68 14.07
CA ARG A 148 -22.29 -16.16 15.01
C ARG A 148 -21.85 -17.43 15.73
N GLU A 149 -21.31 -18.41 14.99
CA GLU A 149 -20.90 -19.71 15.55
C GLU A 149 -19.64 -19.58 16.42
N ARG A 150 -18.70 -18.71 16.02
CA ARG A 150 -17.42 -18.43 16.73
C ARG A 150 -16.63 -19.69 17.11
N GLU A 151 -16.69 -20.72 16.29
CA GLU A 151 -15.95 -21.96 16.50
C GLU A 151 -14.44 -21.74 16.38
N ALA A 152 -13.68 -22.12 17.43
CA ALA A 152 -12.23 -21.92 17.45
C ALA A 152 -11.50 -22.69 16.34
N SER A 153 -12.04 -23.83 15.90
CA SER A 153 -11.55 -24.63 14.79
C SER A 153 -11.57 -23.85 13.47
N ARG A 154 -12.56 -22.98 13.25
CA ARG A 154 -12.79 -22.24 11.99
C ARG A 154 -12.03 -20.90 11.93
N ARG A 155 -11.15 -20.60 12.90
CA ARG A 155 -10.34 -19.36 12.89
C ARG A 155 -9.48 -19.20 11.65
N HIS A 156 -9.01 -20.31 11.07
CA HIS A 156 -8.22 -20.29 9.83
C HIS A 156 -9.06 -19.79 8.63
N VAL A 157 -10.34 -20.19 8.53
CA VAL A 157 -11.29 -19.63 7.55
C VAL A 157 -11.49 -18.14 7.80
N GLY A 158 -11.63 -17.73 9.06
CA GLY A 158 -11.74 -16.32 9.43
C GLY A 158 -10.58 -15.47 8.91
N ARG A 159 -9.35 -16.00 8.87
CA ARG A 159 -8.19 -15.29 8.28
C ARG A 159 -8.37 -15.02 6.80
N LEU A 160 -8.94 -15.95 6.04
CA LEU A 160 -9.21 -15.75 4.61
C LEU A 160 -10.21 -14.62 4.38
N TYR A 161 -11.29 -14.56 5.18
CA TYR A 161 -12.22 -13.43 5.14
C TYR A 161 -11.55 -12.11 5.53
N LEU A 162 -10.69 -12.13 6.55
CA LEU A 162 -9.95 -10.92 6.94
C LEU A 162 -9.00 -10.46 5.82
N TYR A 163 -8.34 -11.37 5.11
CA TYR A 163 -7.53 -11.02 3.94
C TYR A 163 -8.38 -10.45 2.82
N LEU A 164 -9.48 -11.12 2.46
CA LEU A 164 -10.42 -10.65 1.44
C LEU A 164 -10.85 -9.19 1.68
N LEU A 165 -11.29 -8.86 2.90
CA LEU A 165 -11.70 -7.50 3.26
C LEU A 165 -10.51 -6.52 3.32
N SER A 166 -9.31 -7.00 3.66
CA SER A 166 -8.09 -6.18 3.67
C SER A 166 -7.60 -5.85 2.27
N LEU A 167 -7.91 -6.68 1.27
CA LEU A 167 -7.63 -6.45 -0.15
C LEU A 167 -8.67 -5.53 -0.82
N GLY A 168 -9.68 -5.07 -0.08
CA GLY A 168 -10.64 -4.08 -0.55
C GLY A 168 -11.94 -4.65 -1.12
N PHE A 169 -12.24 -5.92 -0.88
CA PHE A 169 -13.55 -6.49 -1.20
C PHE A 169 -14.67 -5.78 -0.42
N GLN A 170 -15.69 -5.34 -1.14
CA GLN A 170 -16.87 -4.61 -0.66
C GLN A 170 -18.16 -5.40 -0.84
N GLY A 171 -18.31 -6.18 -1.93
CA GLY A 171 -19.52 -6.95 -2.25
C GLY A 171 -20.80 -6.11 -2.10
N ARG A 172 -21.77 -6.58 -1.30
CA ARG A 172 -23.04 -5.86 -1.04
C ARG A 172 -22.91 -4.52 -0.32
N TYR A 173 -21.77 -4.24 0.33
CA TYR A 173 -21.54 -3.02 1.11
C TYR A 173 -20.74 -1.95 0.35
N ARG A 174 -20.95 -1.85 -0.97
CA ARG A 174 -20.33 -0.79 -1.78
C ARG A 174 -20.87 0.60 -1.39
N GLY A 175 -19.99 1.60 -1.49
CA GLY A 175 -20.31 3.00 -1.18
C GLY A 175 -19.98 3.43 0.25
N THR A 176 -20.13 4.72 0.54
CA THR A 176 -19.68 5.35 1.79
C THR A 176 -20.38 4.80 3.03
N ALA A 177 -21.67 4.49 2.94
CA ALA A 177 -22.44 3.92 4.04
C ALA A 177 -21.97 2.50 4.42
N GLY A 178 -21.52 1.71 3.45
CA GLY A 178 -21.08 0.33 3.67
C GLY A 178 -19.67 0.19 4.27
N GLN A 179 -18.82 1.20 4.12
CA GLN A 179 -17.45 1.19 4.66
C GLN A 179 -17.41 1.05 6.19
N SER A 180 -18.37 1.63 6.90
CA SER A 180 -18.48 1.46 8.36
C SER A 180 -18.75 0.00 8.73
N LYS A 181 -19.61 -0.68 7.96
CA LYS A 181 -19.95 -2.09 8.20
C LYS A 181 -18.76 -3.01 7.90
N ILE A 182 -18.03 -2.76 6.82
CA ILE A 182 -16.80 -3.49 6.50
C ILE A 182 -15.76 -3.31 7.62
N ALA A 183 -15.61 -2.10 8.17
CA ALA A 183 -14.71 -1.84 9.29
C ALA A 183 -15.11 -2.57 10.58
N GLU A 184 -16.41 -2.71 10.83
CA GLU A 184 -16.96 -3.53 11.93
C GLU A 184 -16.60 -5.00 11.74
N TYR A 185 -16.89 -5.58 10.57
CA TYR A 185 -16.53 -6.97 10.24
C TYR A 185 -15.04 -7.25 10.43
N ARG A 186 -14.17 -6.35 9.94
CA ARG A 186 -12.71 -6.49 10.11
C ARG A 186 -12.31 -6.54 11.59
N ARG A 187 -12.96 -5.74 12.44
CA ARG A 187 -12.69 -5.69 13.88
C ARG A 187 -13.16 -6.97 14.58
N GLU A 188 -14.36 -7.44 14.25
CA GLU A 188 -14.91 -8.69 14.79
C GLU A 188 -14.09 -9.90 14.37
N LEU A 189 -13.72 -9.99 13.08
CA LEU A 189 -12.83 -11.03 12.58
C LEU A 189 -11.47 -11.00 13.29
N PHE A 190 -10.87 -9.82 13.45
CA PHE A 190 -9.60 -9.71 14.16
C PHE A 190 -9.70 -10.21 15.60
N GLN A 191 -10.76 -9.82 16.32
CA GLN A 191 -11.00 -10.28 17.68
C GLN A 191 -11.24 -11.79 17.74
N PHE A 192 -11.99 -12.34 16.79
CA PHE A 192 -12.24 -13.77 16.68
C PHE A 192 -10.98 -14.58 16.39
N ILE A 193 -10.11 -14.11 15.48
CA ILE A 193 -8.90 -14.81 15.06
C ILE A 193 -7.81 -14.75 16.13
N TYR A 194 -7.55 -13.56 16.67
CA TYR A 194 -6.41 -13.30 17.55
C TYR A 194 -6.77 -13.26 19.04
N MET A 195 -8.06 -13.44 19.39
CA MET A 195 -8.56 -13.44 20.77
C MET A 195 -8.15 -12.20 21.57
N ARG A 196 -7.96 -11.07 20.87
CA ARG A 196 -7.60 -9.77 21.43
C ARG A 196 -8.30 -8.65 20.68
N PRO A 197 -8.61 -7.51 21.31
CA PRO A 197 -9.17 -6.38 20.60
C PRO A 197 -8.22 -5.91 19.50
N ALA A 198 -8.79 -5.44 18.38
CA ALA A 198 -8.03 -4.73 17.37
C ALA A 198 -7.65 -3.35 17.93
N ASP A 199 -6.44 -3.22 18.44
CA ASP A 199 -5.90 -1.94 18.93
C ASP A 199 -5.69 -0.97 17.76
N MET A 200 -6.76 -0.30 17.33
CA MET A 200 -6.71 0.74 16.28
C MET A 200 -6.04 2.04 16.75
N HIS A 201 -5.78 2.19 18.06
CA HIS A 201 -5.00 3.30 18.61
C HIS A 201 -3.49 3.16 18.38
N GLY A 202 -3.03 2.03 17.83
CA GLY A 202 -1.63 1.77 17.51
C GLY A 202 -1.14 2.37 16.18
N ARG A 203 -1.67 3.50 15.69
CA ARG A 203 -1.05 4.19 14.53
C ARG A 203 0.43 4.54 14.77
N ASP A 204 0.81 4.68 16.04
CA ASP A 204 2.19 4.94 16.47
C ASP A 204 2.95 3.66 16.89
N ARG A 205 2.33 2.48 16.78
CA ARG A 205 2.97 1.21 17.18
C ARG A 205 3.61 0.57 15.95
N THR A 206 4.91 0.75 15.80
CA THR A 206 5.71 0.06 14.78
C THR A 206 5.57 -1.46 14.96
N LEU A 207 5.19 -2.18 13.91
CA LEU A 207 4.92 -3.63 13.92
C LEU A 207 6.15 -4.47 14.34
N SER A 208 7.34 -3.88 14.26
CA SER A 208 8.57 -4.32 14.91
C SER A 208 9.53 -3.11 14.95
N GLU A 209 10.29 -2.92 16.03
CA GLU A 209 11.32 -1.87 16.09
C GLU A 209 12.56 -2.24 15.27
N GLN A 210 12.86 -3.53 15.10
CA GLN A 210 14.09 -4.04 14.47
C GLN A 210 14.29 -3.70 12.97
N PRO A 211 13.28 -3.74 12.08
CA PRO A 211 13.45 -3.29 10.70
C PRO A 211 13.62 -1.78 10.61
N TYR A 212 13.03 -1.03 11.54
CA TYR A 212 13.21 0.42 11.64
C TYR A 212 14.59 0.80 12.18
N ALA A 213 15.16 -0.02 13.07
CA ALA A 213 16.52 0.16 13.59
C ALA A 213 17.62 -0.04 12.52
N SER A 214 17.33 -0.76 11.44
CA SER A 214 18.32 -1.16 10.41
C SER A 214 18.03 -0.64 8.99
N THR A 215 16.87 0.01 8.76
CA THR A 215 16.52 0.58 7.43
C THR A 215 16.57 2.11 7.38
N LEU A 216 17.03 2.78 8.46
CA LEU A 216 17.06 4.24 8.54
C LEU A 216 18.40 4.78 9.05
N SER A 217 19.46 4.58 8.29
CA SER A 217 20.69 5.40 8.42
C SER A 217 20.92 6.35 7.24
N HIS A 218 20.25 6.18 6.08
CA HIS A 218 20.50 7.04 4.92
C HIS A 218 19.29 7.73 4.28
N ILE A 219 18.07 7.45 4.74
CA ILE A 219 16.90 8.23 4.31
C ILE A 219 16.21 8.74 5.57
N ALA A 220 16.88 9.64 6.26
CA ALA A 220 16.16 10.58 7.10
C ALA A 220 15.13 11.25 6.19
N ALA A 221 13.86 10.88 6.32
CA ALA A 221 12.75 11.67 5.82
C ALA A 221 12.88 13.05 6.47
N ARG A 222 13.66 13.93 5.83
CA ARG A 222 13.75 15.34 6.16
C ARG A 222 12.33 15.83 5.99
N ARG A 223 11.62 15.93 7.12
CA ARG A 223 10.38 16.69 7.20
C ARG A 223 10.68 18.01 6.51
N LEU A 224 10.00 18.26 5.38
CA LEU A 224 10.13 19.53 4.70
C LEU A 224 9.89 20.60 5.76
N PRO A 225 10.85 21.51 6.00
CA PRO A 225 10.68 22.54 7.00
C PRO A 225 9.40 23.26 6.67
N ARG A 226 8.46 23.24 7.61
CA ARG A 226 7.15 23.88 7.47
C ARG A 226 7.43 25.34 7.16
N ILE A 227 7.25 25.74 5.90
CA ILE A 227 7.54 27.10 5.44
C ILE A 227 6.65 28.02 6.27
N ASN A 228 7.26 28.74 7.21
CA ASN A 228 6.56 29.67 8.06
C ASN A 228 6.04 30.81 7.19
N ARG A 229 4.72 31.03 7.15
CA ARG A 229 4.08 32.08 6.33
C ARG A 229 4.72 33.44 6.56
N SER A 230 5.15 33.71 7.79
CA SER A 230 5.86 34.94 8.17
C SER A 230 7.21 35.08 7.46
N GLY A 231 7.95 33.98 7.27
CA GLY A 231 9.26 34.00 6.58
C GLY A 231 9.12 34.36 5.10
N VAL A 232 8.06 33.87 4.44
CA VAL A 232 7.77 34.21 3.03
C VAL A 232 7.40 35.69 2.89
N ILE A 233 6.61 36.22 3.83
CA ILE A 233 6.24 37.65 3.85
C ILE A 233 7.48 38.53 4.04
N VAL A 234 8.37 38.17 4.97
CA VAL A 234 9.63 38.91 5.20
C VAL A 234 10.53 38.85 3.96
N LEU A 235 10.65 37.70 3.31
CA LEU A 235 11.44 37.55 2.08
C LEU A 235 10.88 38.44 0.95
N LEU A 236 9.57 38.43 0.73
CA LEU A 236 8.92 39.27 -0.28
C LEU A 236 9.08 40.76 0.03
N ALA A 237 8.93 41.16 1.29
CA ALA A 237 9.15 42.54 1.72
C ALA A 237 10.60 42.99 1.49
N LEU A 238 11.58 42.11 1.77
CA LEU A 238 13.00 42.39 1.53
C LEU A 238 13.29 42.58 0.04
N LEU A 239 12.77 41.69 -0.83
CA LEU A 239 12.93 41.80 -2.28
C LEU A 239 12.27 43.07 -2.84
N PHE A 240 11.10 43.44 -2.31
CA PHE A 240 10.41 44.67 -2.69
C PHE A 240 11.23 45.93 -2.31
N LEU A 241 11.78 45.96 -1.09
CA LEU A 241 12.68 47.03 -0.64
C LEU A 241 13.93 47.14 -1.50
N LEU A 242 14.51 46.01 -1.89
CA LEU A 242 15.67 45.97 -2.77
C LEU A 242 15.34 46.55 -4.15
N GLY A 243 14.19 46.17 -4.71
CA GLY A 243 13.69 46.71 -5.98
C GLY A 243 13.44 48.22 -5.92
N LEU A 244 12.83 48.71 -4.84
CA LEU A 244 12.64 50.15 -4.62
C LEU A 244 13.97 50.89 -4.49
N SER A 245 14.96 50.31 -3.81
CA SER A 245 16.29 50.89 -3.67
C SER A 245 16.98 51.09 -5.03
N GLU A 246 16.93 50.08 -5.89
CA GLU A 246 17.48 50.17 -7.26
C GLU A 246 16.75 51.22 -8.10
N LEU A 247 15.42 51.28 -7.98
CA LEU A 247 14.61 52.27 -8.69
C LEU A 247 14.96 53.71 -8.27
N LEU A 248 15.11 53.94 -6.96
CA LEU A 248 15.52 55.23 -6.40
C LEU A 248 16.93 55.60 -6.84
N TRP A 249 17.87 54.65 -6.85
CA TRP A 249 19.23 54.88 -7.31
C TRP A 249 19.29 55.25 -8.79
N LEU A 250 18.51 54.57 -9.64
CA LEU A 250 18.40 54.90 -11.07
C LEU A 250 17.77 56.27 -11.28
N TRP A 251 16.73 56.61 -10.52
CA TRP A 251 16.08 57.91 -10.60
C TRP A 251 17.02 59.06 -10.16
N GLN A 252 17.75 58.87 -9.07
CA GLN A 252 18.69 59.87 -8.55
C GLN A 252 19.98 59.99 -9.37
N SER A 253 20.46 58.91 -9.98
CA SER A 253 21.66 58.95 -10.82
C SER A 253 21.40 59.52 -12.22
N TRP A 254 20.15 59.60 -12.66
CA TRP A 254 19.74 60.18 -13.94
C TRP A 254 20.26 61.62 -14.19
N PRO A 255 20.08 62.61 -13.28
CA PRO A 255 20.60 63.97 -13.47
C PRO A 255 22.12 64.06 -13.53
N VAL A 256 22.84 63.17 -12.84
CA VAL A 256 24.32 63.14 -12.87
C VAL A 256 24.82 62.64 -14.22
N ARG A 257 24.11 61.67 -14.82
CA ARG A 257 24.41 61.17 -16.17
C ARG A 257 24.17 62.24 -17.22
N GLU A 258 23.14 63.06 -17.05
CA GLU A 258 22.83 64.19 -17.95
C GLU A 258 23.86 65.32 -17.82
N ALA A 259 24.35 65.61 -16.61
CA ALA A 259 25.44 66.58 -16.41
C ALA A 259 26.78 66.10 -17.00
N LEU A 260 27.08 64.79 -16.91
CA LEU A 260 28.29 64.22 -17.50
C LEU A 260 28.21 64.16 -19.03
N SER A 261 27.05 63.86 -19.62
CA SER A 261 26.86 63.89 -21.07
C SER A 261 26.87 65.31 -21.63
N ALA A 262 26.31 66.29 -20.90
CA ALA A 262 26.39 67.71 -21.28
C ALA A 262 27.83 68.24 -21.28
N ASN A 263 28.63 67.92 -20.25
CA ASN A 263 30.04 68.33 -20.20
C ASN A 263 30.91 67.57 -21.20
N ALA A 264 30.62 66.29 -21.46
CA ALA A 264 31.30 65.53 -22.52
C ALA A 264 30.98 66.10 -23.91
N GLY A 265 29.75 66.58 -24.15
CA GLY A 265 29.36 67.27 -25.38
C GLY A 265 30.06 68.62 -25.55
N ALA A 266 30.25 69.38 -24.46
CA ALA A 266 30.96 70.66 -24.50
C ALA A 266 32.47 70.53 -24.80
N LEU A 267 33.11 69.43 -24.38
CA LEU A 267 34.52 69.15 -24.65
C LEU A 267 34.80 68.57 -26.05
N VAL A 268 33.75 68.16 -26.78
CA VAL A 268 33.84 67.54 -28.12
C VAL A 268 33.26 68.47 -29.21
N ALA A 269 32.98 69.74 -28.89
CA ALA A 269 32.60 70.74 -29.89
C ALA A 269 33.72 70.89 -30.96
N PRO A 270 33.45 70.59 -32.24
CA PRO A 270 34.48 70.53 -33.27
C PRO A 270 35.00 71.92 -33.63
N LEU A 271 36.31 72.13 -33.39
CA LEU A 271 37.12 73.17 -34.03
C LEU A 271 37.10 72.94 -35.56
N ASN A 272 36.21 73.62 -36.28
CA ASN A 272 36.43 74.02 -37.67
C ASN A 272 35.30 74.94 -38.19
N SER A 273 35.58 76.25 -38.25
CA SER A 273 35.68 76.97 -39.53
C SER A 273 35.89 78.48 -39.31
N HIS A 274 37.10 78.95 -39.64
CA HIS A 274 37.39 80.04 -40.60
C HIS A 274 38.64 80.85 -40.20
N VAL A 275 39.57 80.85 -41.17
CA VAL A 275 40.83 81.60 -41.34
C VAL A 275 42.09 80.94 -40.76
#